data_AF-A0A812G3H1-F1
#
_entry.id   AF-A0A812G3H1-F1
#
_cell.length_a   1.000
_cell.length_b   1.000
_cell.length_c   1.000
_cell.angle_alpha   90.00
_cell.angle_beta   90.00
_cell.angle_gamma   90.00
#
_symmetry.space_group_name_H-M   'P 1'
#
loop_
_entity.id
_entity.type
_entity.pdbx_description
1 polymer ?
#
loop_
_entity_poly.entity_id
_entity_poly.type
_entity_poly.pdbx_seq_one_letter_code
_entity_poly.pdbx_strand_id
1 'polypeptide(L)'
;MKLNSKNLRRVIYPALEEFFEREKSSIINDVSERNLCSRLAMYFEKQLSIHQINGYYADAEYNRKQEGQVKTIISDEFEIVSITCDLIMHSRGEIVAKDNLIALEMAKINKSEEDFASDRKRLMALTKSSYDDIWSADGKTLPEHVCGYVKGLYLIIDYKERVATLEHYANGISSKGDDTFSF
;
A
#
# COMPACT_ATOMS: atom_id res chain seq x y z
N MET A 1 -18.50 9.11 8.36
CA MET A 1 -18.29 9.38 6.91
C MET A 1 -18.09 8.04 6.20
N LYS A 2 -18.75 7.76 5.06
CA LYS A 2 -18.43 6.53 4.29
C LYS A 2 -17.06 6.70 3.63
N LEU A 3 -16.05 5.97 4.09
CA LEU A 3 -14.75 5.92 3.44
C LEU A 3 -14.91 5.30 2.05
N ASN A 4 -14.53 6.04 1.01
CA ASN A 4 -14.59 5.65 -0.39
C ASN A 4 -13.42 6.28 -1.14
N SER A 5 -13.22 5.94 -2.40
CA SER A 5 -12.07 6.39 -3.20
C SER A 5 -11.94 7.92 -3.24
N LYS A 6 -13.05 8.67 -3.21
CA LYS A 6 -13.01 10.14 -3.20
C LYS A 6 -12.44 10.69 -1.90
N ASN A 7 -12.81 10.12 -0.76
CA ASN A 7 -12.28 10.53 0.54
C ASN A 7 -10.83 10.11 0.73
N LEU A 8 -10.43 8.94 0.20
CA LEU A 8 -9.02 8.52 0.23
C LEU A 8 -8.12 9.45 -0.58
N ARG A 9 -8.58 9.97 -1.73
CA ARG A 9 -7.78 10.95 -2.50
C ARG A 9 -7.45 12.22 -1.70
N ARG A 10 -8.34 12.66 -0.80
CA ARG A 10 -8.10 13.82 0.06
C ARG A 10 -6.99 13.57 1.08
N VAL A 11 -6.74 12.31 1.43
CA VAL A 11 -5.60 11.91 2.28
C VAL A 11 -4.35 11.70 1.44
N ILE A 12 -4.48 10.97 0.34
CA ILE A 12 -3.35 10.50 -0.47
C ILE A 12 -2.55 11.65 -1.09
N TYR A 13 -3.22 12.53 -1.84
CA TYR A 13 -2.50 13.53 -2.65
C TYR A 13 -1.84 14.60 -1.78
N PRO A 14 -2.51 15.19 -0.77
CA PRO A 14 -1.84 16.14 0.11
C PRO A 14 -0.69 15.52 0.91
N ALA A 15 -0.78 14.24 1.28
CA ALA A 15 0.32 13.54 1.93
C ALA A 15 1.52 13.34 0.99
N LEU A 16 1.27 12.95 -0.27
CA LEU A 16 2.33 12.79 -1.27
C LEU A 16 2.96 14.13 -1.64
N GLU A 17 2.16 15.17 -1.85
CA GLU A 17 2.66 16.53 -2.11
C GLU A 17 3.59 17.01 -0.98
N GLU A 18 3.14 16.88 0.27
CA GLU A 18 3.96 17.27 1.43
C GLU A 18 5.20 16.37 1.62
N PHE A 19 5.07 15.07 1.37
CA PHE A 19 6.19 14.13 1.38
C PHE A 19 7.26 14.53 0.37
N PHE A 20 6.87 14.80 -0.87
CA PHE A 20 7.80 15.20 -1.93
C PHE A 20 8.44 16.56 -1.66
N GLU A 21 7.69 17.51 -1.10
CA GLU A 21 8.23 18.81 -0.71
C GLU A 21 9.27 18.69 0.41
N ARG A 22 8.98 17.90 1.46
CA ARG A 22 9.80 17.86 2.68
C ARG A 22 10.91 16.83 2.66
N GLU A 23 10.71 15.69 2.00
CA GLU A 23 11.67 14.58 1.94
C GLU A 23 12.55 14.61 0.68
N LYS A 24 12.43 15.66 -0.16
CA LYS A 24 13.20 15.85 -1.40
C LYS A 24 14.68 15.53 -1.25
N SER A 25 15.33 16.06 -0.21
CA SER A 25 16.76 15.80 0.00
C SER A 25 17.05 14.33 0.29
N SER A 26 16.20 13.65 1.06
CA SER A 26 16.34 12.22 1.35
C SER A 26 16.19 11.39 0.06
N ILE A 27 15.22 11.75 -0.78
CA ILE A 27 14.98 11.09 -2.07
C ILE A 27 16.19 11.26 -3.00
N ILE A 28 16.70 12.49 -3.15
CA ILE A 28 17.85 12.79 -4.02
C ILE A 28 19.13 12.10 -3.53
N ASN A 29 19.31 12.00 -2.20
CA ASN A 29 20.46 11.33 -1.60
C ASN A 29 20.30 9.79 -1.55
N ASP A 30 19.37 9.24 -2.32
CA ASP A 30 19.15 7.80 -2.50
C ASP A 30 18.89 7.05 -1.18
N VAL A 31 18.26 7.71 -0.20
CA VAL A 31 17.85 7.07 1.06
C VAL A 31 16.93 5.88 0.77
N SER A 32 17.04 4.81 1.58
CA SER A 32 16.33 3.55 1.34
C SER A 32 14.81 3.71 1.31
N GLU A 33 14.14 2.91 0.47
CA GLU A 33 12.67 2.88 0.32
C GLU A 33 11.99 2.64 1.67
N ARG A 34 12.52 1.73 2.50
CA ARG A 34 12.03 1.49 3.86
C ARG A 34 11.96 2.75 4.72
N ASN A 35 12.99 3.59 4.65
CA ASN A 35 13.00 4.85 5.39
C ASN A 35 11.98 5.84 4.79
N LEU A 36 11.96 5.97 3.46
CA LEU A 36 11.01 6.84 2.76
C LEU A 36 9.55 6.45 3.03
N CYS A 37 9.22 5.16 3.04
CA CYS A 37 7.90 4.63 3.41
C CYS A 37 7.52 4.95 4.85
N SER A 38 8.47 4.82 5.78
CA SER A 38 8.25 5.19 7.19
C SER A 38 7.98 6.70 7.34
N ARG A 39 8.64 7.54 6.53
CA ARG A 39 8.37 8.99 6.48
C ARG A 39 7.01 9.28 5.85
N LEU A 40 6.67 8.61 4.75
CA LEU A 40 5.37 8.74 4.07
C LEU A 40 4.19 8.38 5.00
N ALA A 41 4.37 7.34 5.83
CA ALA A 41 3.39 6.96 6.85
C ALA A 41 3.00 8.13 7.77
N MET A 42 3.98 8.93 8.19
CA MET A 42 3.73 10.10 9.05
C MET A 42 2.86 11.17 8.35
N TYR A 43 3.05 11.36 7.04
CA TYR A 43 2.23 12.28 6.26
C TYR A 43 0.80 11.75 6.07
N PHE A 44 0.62 10.43 5.88
CA PHE A 44 -0.71 9.83 5.90
C PHE A 44 -1.40 9.99 7.26
N GLU A 45 -0.73 9.69 8.37
CA GLU A 45 -1.26 9.88 9.73
C GLU A 45 -1.71 11.33 9.99
N LYS A 46 -0.89 12.29 9.55
CA LYS A 46 -1.24 13.72 9.61
C LYS A 46 -2.52 14.01 8.83
N GLN A 47 -2.64 13.52 7.60
CA GLN A 47 -3.82 13.78 6.77
C GLN A 47 -5.07 13.03 7.24
N LEU A 48 -4.92 11.83 7.82
CA LEU A 48 -6.00 11.10 8.50
C LEU A 48 -6.58 11.96 9.64
N SER A 49 -5.71 12.55 10.46
CA SER A 49 -6.09 13.44 11.56
C SER A 49 -6.82 14.70 11.08
N ILE A 50 -6.27 15.40 10.07
CA ILE A 50 -6.89 16.59 9.47
C ILE A 50 -8.31 16.30 8.96
N HIS A 51 -8.51 15.13 8.35
CA HIS A 51 -9.80 14.70 7.81
C HIS A 51 -10.69 13.97 8.82
N GLN A 52 -10.29 13.87 10.09
CA GLN A 52 -11.03 13.21 11.18
C GLN A 52 -11.39 11.75 10.84
N ILE A 53 -10.46 11.05 10.18
CA ILE A 53 -10.57 9.62 9.87
C ILE A 53 -9.90 8.85 11.02
N ASN A 54 -10.67 8.59 12.06
CA ASN A 54 -10.19 7.93 13.28
C ASN A 54 -10.21 6.40 13.16
N GLY A 55 -9.38 5.72 13.96
CA GLY A 55 -9.30 4.25 14.00
C GLY A 55 -8.60 3.63 12.80
N TYR A 56 -7.81 4.42 12.08
CA TYR A 56 -6.95 3.97 10.99
C TYR A 56 -5.55 4.48 11.22
N TYR A 57 -4.57 3.66 10.82
CA TYR A 57 -3.15 3.89 11.01
C TYR A 57 -2.42 3.65 9.70
N ALA A 58 -1.30 4.32 9.49
CA ALA A 58 -0.36 4.06 8.40
C ALA A 58 0.89 3.35 8.94
N ASP A 59 1.08 2.09 8.57
CA ASP A 59 2.16 1.24 9.08
C ASP A 59 3.06 0.75 7.94
N ALA A 60 4.36 0.98 8.06
CA ALA A 60 5.36 0.45 7.14
C ALA A 60 5.68 -1.02 7.46
N GLU A 61 5.83 -1.85 6.42
CA GLU A 61 6.18 -3.28 6.51
C GLU A 61 5.31 -4.10 7.50
N TYR A 62 4.04 -3.74 7.63
CA TYR A 62 3.15 -4.38 8.59
C TYR A 62 2.74 -5.79 8.14
N ASN A 63 3.36 -6.80 8.76
CA ASN A 63 3.22 -8.21 8.39
C ASN A 63 2.48 -9.05 9.45
N ARG A 64 1.68 -8.44 10.33
CA ARG A 64 0.99 -9.15 11.43
C ARG A 64 -0.53 -9.24 11.20
N LYS A 65 -1.17 -10.32 11.65
CA LYS A 65 -2.64 -10.48 11.79
C LYS A 65 -3.06 -10.25 13.25
N GLN A 66 -4.34 -10.46 13.55
CA GLN A 66 -4.82 -10.62 14.93
C GLN A 66 -3.99 -11.68 15.66
N GLU A 67 -3.80 -11.50 16.97
CA GLU A 67 -2.98 -12.38 17.83
C GLU A 67 -1.48 -12.46 17.46
N GLY A 68 -0.97 -11.58 16.59
CA GLY A 68 0.46 -11.48 16.27
C GLY A 68 0.99 -12.51 15.26
N GLN A 69 0.09 -13.21 14.54
CA GLN A 69 0.47 -14.17 13.50
C GLN A 69 1.02 -13.46 12.24
N VAL A 70 1.89 -14.10 11.47
CA VAL A 70 2.45 -13.51 10.23
C VAL A 70 1.43 -13.55 9.08
N LYS A 71 1.33 -12.48 8.29
CA LYS A 71 0.49 -12.44 7.07
C LYS A 71 1.10 -13.28 5.93
N THR A 72 0.64 -14.51 5.77
CA THR A 72 0.98 -15.40 4.63
C THR A 72 -0.27 -15.92 3.94
N ILE A 73 -0.21 -16.07 2.61
CA ILE A 73 -1.21 -16.78 1.79
C ILE A 73 -0.56 -17.84 0.92
N ILE A 74 -1.34 -18.87 0.55
CA ILE A 74 -0.99 -19.86 -0.46
C ILE A 74 -1.73 -19.51 -1.76
N SER A 75 -0.99 -19.22 -2.84
CA SER A 75 -1.56 -19.00 -4.18
C SER A 75 -2.14 -20.30 -4.77
N ASP A 76 -2.87 -20.21 -5.88
CA ASP A 76 -3.33 -21.36 -6.68
C ASP A 76 -2.21 -22.31 -7.13
N GLU A 77 -1.00 -21.77 -7.21
CA GLU A 77 0.23 -22.48 -7.57
C GLU A 77 0.94 -23.08 -6.34
N PHE A 78 0.28 -23.06 -5.17
CA PHE A 78 0.78 -23.51 -3.87
C PHE A 78 2.02 -22.75 -3.34
N GLU A 79 2.26 -21.52 -3.81
CA GLU A 79 3.37 -20.69 -3.33
C GLU A 79 2.96 -19.91 -2.08
N ILE A 80 3.81 -19.95 -1.04
CA ILE A 80 3.65 -19.10 0.15
C ILE A 80 4.08 -17.68 -0.21
N VAL A 81 3.11 -16.80 -0.44
CA VAL A 81 3.37 -15.38 -0.71
C VAL A 81 3.32 -14.62 0.61
N SER A 82 4.45 -13.98 0.96
CA SER A 82 4.50 -12.94 1.99
C SER A 82 3.74 -11.72 1.47
N ILE A 83 2.68 -11.32 2.17
CA ILE A 83 1.82 -10.18 1.79
C ILE A 83 2.31 -8.91 2.49
N THR A 84 3.63 -8.74 2.59
CA THR A 84 4.18 -7.53 3.19
C THR A 84 4.27 -6.49 2.10
N CYS A 85 3.38 -5.50 2.12
CA CYS A 85 3.58 -4.26 1.38
C CYS A 85 4.55 -3.35 2.13
N ASP A 86 5.17 -2.44 1.38
CA ASP A 86 6.04 -1.44 1.98
C ASP A 86 5.31 -0.53 2.96
N LEU A 87 4.06 -0.15 2.65
CA LEU A 87 3.22 0.69 3.50
C LEU A 87 1.75 0.30 3.36
N ILE A 88 1.06 0.19 4.49
CA ILE A 88 -0.39 -0.04 4.50
C ILE A 88 -1.11 1.01 5.34
N MET A 89 -2.36 1.28 4.98
CA MET A 89 -3.28 2.06 5.79
C MET A 89 -4.49 1.20 6.14
N HIS A 90 -4.70 0.97 7.43
CA HIS A 90 -5.65 -0.02 7.94
C HIS A 90 -6.08 0.26 9.37
N SER A 91 -7.10 -0.44 9.86
CA SER A 91 -7.58 -0.31 11.24
C SER A 91 -6.88 -1.23 12.23
N ARG A 92 -5.87 -2.00 11.79
CA ARG A 92 -5.23 -3.07 12.57
C ARG A 92 -6.24 -4.13 13.06
N GLY A 93 -7.32 -4.34 12.32
CA GLY A 93 -8.41 -5.25 12.66
C GLY A 93 -9.48 -4.68 13.60
N GLU A 94 -9.39 -3.42 14.03
CA GLU A 94 -10.38 -2.79 14.92
C GLU A 94 -11.74 -2.55 14.22
N ILE A 95 -11.73 -2.30 12.91
CA ILE A 95 -12.92 -2.01 12.09
C ILE A 95 -13.09 -3.14 11.07
N VAL A 96 -13.61 -4.29 11.51
CA VAL A 96 -13.76 -5.51 10.69
C VAL A 96 -14.46 -5.26 9.36
N ALA A 97 -15.54 -4.46 9.36
CA ALA A 97 -16.33 -4.18 8.16
C ALA A 97 -15.55 -3.41 7.07
N LYS A 98 -14.42 -2.78 7.42
CA LYS A 98 -13.60 -1.99 6.50
C LYS A 98 -12.18 -1.78 7.03
N ASP A 99 -11.47 -2.88 7.26
CA ASP A 99 -10.16 -2.82 7.90
C ASP A 99 -9.10 -2.22 6.98
N ASN A 100 -9.02 -2.72 5.75
CA ASN A 100 -7.95 -2.42 4.80
C ASN A 100 -8.32 -1.24 3.88
N LEU A 101 -7.61 -0.10 3.97
CA LEU A 101 -7.86 1.06 3.13
C LEU A 101 -6.89 1.17 1.95
N ILE A 102 -5.59 1.22 2.23
CA ILE A 102 -4.55 1.39 1.22
C ILE A 102 -3.45 0.36 1.39
N ALA A 103 -3.04 -0.26 0.29
CA ALA A 103 -1.76 -0.96 0.17
C ALA A 103 -0.88 -0.15 -0.77
N LEU A 104 0.37 0.11 -0.38
CA LEU A 104 1.32 0.88 -1.17
C LEU A 104 2.63 0.10 -1.31
N GLU A 105 3.09 0.01 -2.54
CA GLU A 105 4.46 -0.37 -2.88
C GLU A 105 5.22 0.88 -3.30
N MET A 106 6.49 0.95 -2.92
CA MET A 106 7.42 2.00 -3.33
C MET A 106 8.56 1.36 -4.09
N ALA A 107 8.91 1.93 -5.23
CA ALA A 107 10.05 1.49 -6.01
C ALA A 107 10.85 2.69 -6.51
N LYS A 108 12.16 2.53 -6.57
CA LYS A 108 13.03 3.38 -7.36
C LYS A 108 13.13 2.84 -8.79
N ILE A 109 13.38 3.74 -9.74
CA ILE A 109 13.43 3.40 -11.18
C ILE A 109 14.51 2.37 -11.58
N ASN A 110 15.48 2.09 -10.70
CA ASN A 110 16.52 1.08 -10.92
C ASN A 110 16.12 -0.35 -10.52
N LYS A 111 14.89 -0.55 -10.06
CA LYS A 111 14.33 -1.87 -9.72
C LYS A 111 14.21 -2.74 -10.98
N SER A 112 14.34 -4.07 -10.83
CA SER A 112 14.27 -4.97 -11.98
C SER A 112 12.84 -5.09 -12.52
N GLU A 113 12.67 -5.41 -13.80
CA GLU A 113 11.34 -5.61 -14.40
C GLU A 113 10.57 -6.77 -13.73
N GLU A 114 11.29 -7.80 -13.27
CA GLU A 114 10.71 -8.94 -12.54
C GLU A 114 10.15 -8.49 -11.19
N ASP A 115 10.89 -7.65 -10.46
CA ASP A 115 10.46 -7.08 -9.19
C ASP A 115 9.28 -6.11 -9.38
N PHE A 116 9.32 -5.26 -10.42
CA PHE A 116 8.20 -4.40 -10.79
C PHE A 116 6.94 -5.23 -11.06
N ALA A 117 7.05 -6.30 -11.86
CA ALA A 117 5.93 -7.18 -12.15
C ALA A 117 5.40 -7.88 -10.89
N SER A 118 6.28 -8.28 -9.98
CA SER A 118 5.93 -8.90 -8.70
C SER A 118 5.11 -7.96 -7.80
N ASP A 119 5.54 -6.70 -7.67
CA ASP A 119 4.83 -5.69 -6.87
C ASP A 119 3.45 -5.37 -7.46
N ARG A 120 3.36 -5.21 -8.79
CA ARG A 120 2.08 -4.99 -9.48
C ARG A 120 1.11 -6.16 -9.27
N LYS A 121 1.60 -7.40 -9.40
CA LYS A 121 0.82 -8.60 -9.11
C LYS A 121 0.33 -8.60 -7.66
N ARG A 122 1.19 -8.24 -6.69
CA ARG A 122 0.82 -8.15 -5.27
C ARG A 122 -0.28 -7.12 -5.03
N LEU A 123 -0.18 -5.92 -5.60
CA LEU A 123 -1.22 -4.87 -5.49
C LEU A 123 -2.55 -5.28 -6.14
N MET A 124 -2.51 -5.95 -7.29
CA MET A 124 -3.71 -6.55 -7.88
C MET A 124 -4.31 -7.58 -6.92
N ALA A 125 -3.51 -8.47 -6.38
CA ALA A 125 -3.97 -9.51 -5.48
C ALA A 125 -4.67 -8.90 -4.23
N LEU A 126 -4.01 -7.92 -3.59
CA LEU A 126 -4.48 -7.25 -2.37
C LEU A 126 -5.78 -6.46 -2.52
N THR A 127 -6.05 -5.95 -3.71
CA THR A 127 -7.22 -5.12 -3.99
C THR A 127 -8.42 -5.92 -4.50
N LYS A 128 -8.32 -7.25 -4.62
CA LYS A 128 -9.48 -8.11 -4.88
C LYS A 128 -10.46 -8.06 -3.70
N SER A 129 -11.76 -8.17 -4.01
CA SER A 129 -12.86 -8.18 -3.03
C SER A 129 -12.96 -9.49 -2.25
N SER A 130 -12.53 -10.59 -2.86
CA SER A 130 -12.37 -11.90 -2.24
C SER A 130 -11.22 -12.61 -2.94
N TYR A 131 -10.71 -13.63 -2.27
CA TYR A 131 -9.99 -14.68 -2.96
C TYR A 131 -10.76 -15.97 -2.79
N ASP A 132 -11.64 -16.25 -3.75
CA ASP A 132 -12.34 -17.53 -3.80
C ASP A 132 -11.34 -18.69 -4.04
N ASP A 133 -10.13 -18.35 -4.51
CA ASP A 133 -9.07 -19.28 -4.91
C ASP A 133 -7.82 -19.25 -4.00
N ILE A 134 -7.79 -18.45 -2.92
CA ILE A 134 -6.61 -18.38 -2.01
C ILE A 134 -6.90 -18.97 -0.65
N TRP A 135 -6.00 -19.85 -0.22
CA TRP A 135 -6.07 -20.54 1.05
C TRP A 135 -5.08 -19.91 2.03
N SER A 136 -5.46 -19.86 3.31
CA SER A 136 -4.48 -19.57 4.35
C SER A 136 -3.41 -20.66 4.37
N ALA A 137 -2.21 -20.29 4.80
CA ALA A 137 -1.13 -21.27 4.96
C ALA A 137 -1.43 -22.35 6.01
N ASP A 138 -2.38 -22.09 6.92
CA ASP A 138 -2.81 -23.04 7.96
C ASP A 138 -3.92 -24.01 7.48
N GLY A 139 -4.47 -23.81 6.27
CA GLY A 139 -5.52 -24.64 5.67
C GLY A 139 -6.86 -24.66 6.42
N LYS A 140 -7.04 -23.77 7.41
CA LYS A 140 -8.21 -23.76 8.32
C LYS A 140 -8.89 -22.41 8.39
N THR A 141 -8.13 -21.32 8.30
CA THR A 141 -8.62 -19.95 8.42
C THR A 141 -8.87 -19.40 7.01
N LEU A 142 -9.91 -18.61 6.77
CA LEU A 142 -9.93 -17.80 5.54
C LEU A 142 -8.75 -16.82 5.59
N PRO A 143 -8.25 -16.26 4.47
CA PRO A 143 -7.30 -15.15 4.48
C PRO A 143 -7.93 -13.87 5.06
N GLU A 144 -8.37 -13.92 6.30
CA GLU A 144 -8.98 -12.81 7.02
C GLU A 144 -7.93 -11.68 7.10
N HIS A 145 -8.35 -10.48 6.68
CA HIS A 145 -7.53 -9.25 6.71
C HIS A 145 -6.29 -9.23 5.80
N VAL A 146 -6.22 -10.14 4.83
CA VAL A 146 -5.18 -10.15 3.80
C VAL A 146 -5.54 -9.27 2.61
N CYS A 147 -6.80 -9.29 2.17
CA CYS A 147 -7.29 -8.60 0.98
C CYS A 147 -8.39 -7.58 1.32
N GLY A 148 -9.07 -7.05 0.30
CA GLY A 148 -10.12 -6.05 0.48
C GLY A 148 -9.58 -4.65 0.71
N TYR A 149 -8.32 -4.39 0.36
CA TYR A 149 -7.81 -3.03 0.30
C TYR A 149 -8.62 -2.22 -0.71
N VAL A 150 -9.16 -1.10 -0.26
CA VAL A 150 -9.97 -0.22 -1.12
C VAL A 150 -9.15 0.31 -2.29
N LYS A 151 -7.85 0.53 -2.10
CA LYS A 151 -6.96 1.04 -3.14
C LYS A 151 -5.54 0.48 -2.98
N GLY A 152 -4.95 0.07 -4.09
CA GLY A 152 -3.52 -0.21 -4.20
C GLY A 152 -2.83 0.97 -4.89
N LEU A 153 -1.63 1.30 -4.46
CA LEU A 153 -0.83 2.39 -4.99
C LEU A 153 0.57 1.87 -5.30
N TYR A 154 1.08 2.12 -6.51
CA TYR A 154 2.48 1.88 -6.80
C TYR A 154 3.18 3.22 -7.01
N LEU A 155 4.03 3.62 -6.06
CA LEU A 155 4.79 4.86 -6.15
C LEU A 155 6.19 4.57 -6.70
N ILE A 156 6.41 4.93 -7.96
CA ILE A 156 7.66 4.71 -8.68
C ILE A 156 8.43 6.03 -8.72
N ILE A 157 9.61 6.09 -8.11
CA ILE A 157 10.42 7.30 -7.96
C ILE A 157 11.61 7.26 -8.93
N ASP A 158 11.66 8.23 -9.83
CA ASP A 158 12.84 8.59 -10.60
C ASP A 158 13.53 9.79 -9.95
N TYR A 159 14.50 9.51 -9.10
CA TYR A 159 15.26 10.54 -8.39
C TYR A 159 16.21 11.33 -9.32
N LYS A 160 16.52 10.81 -10.52
CA LYS A 160 17.38 11.48 -11.50
C LYS A 160 16.60 12.56 -12.24
N GLU A 161 15.42 12.19 -12.72
CA GLU A 161 14.49 13.10 -13.41
C GLU A 161 13.65 13.94 -12.44
N ARG A 162 13.70 13.62 -11.14
CA ARG A 162 12.94 14.27 -10.06
C ARG A 162 11.44 14.21 -10.28
N VAL A 163 11.01 13.02 -10.68
CA VAL A 163 9.63 12.71 -11.00
C VAL A 163 9.24 11.43 -10.28
N ALA A 164 8.01 11.38 -9.77
CA ALA A 164 7.41 10.16 -9.28
C ALA A 164 6.11 9.87 -10.03
N THR A 165 5.93 8.61 -10.42
CA THR A 165 4.72 8.09 -11.04
C THR A 165 3.91 7.33 -10.00
N LEU A 166 2.60 7.55 -9.97
CA LEU A 166 1.67 6.85 -9.09
C LEU A 166 0.67 6.05 -9.93
N GLU A 167 0.87 4.74 -9.94
CA GLU A 167 -0.10 3.80 -10.53
C GLU A 167 -1.18 3.45 -9.50
N HIS A 168 -2.40 3.15 -9.97
CA HIS A 168 -3.55 2.90 -9.09
C HIS A 168 -4.19 1.54 -9.35
N TYR A 169 -4.50 0.80 -8.29
CA TYR A 169 -5.10 -0.53 -8.34
C TYR A 169 -6.40 -0.58 -7.55
N ALA A 170 -7.42 -1.24 -8.07
CA ALA A 170 -8.69 -1.48 -7.38
C ALA A 170 -9.39 -2.71 -7.96
N ASN A 171 -10.08 -3.49 -7.13
CA ASN A 171 -10.80 -4.71 -7.54
C ASN A 171 -9.90 -5.70 -8.31
N GLY A 172 -8.61 -5.74 -7.98
CA GLY A 172 -7.62 -6.59 -8.61
C GLY A 172 -7.22 -6.24 -10.04
N ILE A 173 -7.49 -5.01 -10.48
CA ILE A 173 -7.06 -4.50 -11.78
C ILE A 173 -6.33 -3.17 -11.63
N SER A 174 -5.39 -2.89 -12.54
CA SER A 174 -4.79 -1.57 -12.68
C SER A 174 -5.78 -0.60 -13.33
N SER A 175 -5.80 0.63 -12.85
CA SER A 175 -6.60 1.72 -13.41
C SER A 175 -5.90 2.29 -14.65
N LYS A 176 -6.68 2.80 -15.61
CA LYS A 176 -6.09 3.49 -16.76
C LYS A 176 -5.60 4.88 -16.34
N GLY A 177 -4.29 5.11 -16.49
CA GLY A 177 -3.65 6.40 -16.28
C GLY A 177 -2.90 6.46 -14.96
N ASP A 178 -1.71 7.07 -15.03
CA ASP A 178 -0.83 7.28 -13.89
C ASP A 178 -0.77 8.77 -13.57
N ASP A 179 -0.68 9.11 -12.29
CA ASP A 179 -0.41 10.48 -11.87
C ASP A 179 1.10 10.71 -11.79
N THR A 180 1.52 11.95 -11.97
CA THR A 180 2.94 12.33 -11.96
C THR A 180 3.16 13.48 -11.00
N PHE A 181 4.19 13.36 -10.16
CA PHE A 181 4.62 14.37 -9.19
C PHE A 181 6.04 14.80 -9.53
N SER A 182 6.27 16.11 -9.70
CA SER A 182 7.62 16.67 -9.81
C SER A 182 8.09 17.16 -8.45
N PHE A 183 9.35 16.96 -8.10
CA PHE A 183 9.87 17.32 -6.77
C PHE A 183 11.23 18.01 -6.73
#